data_AF-A0A6N6PUY4-F1
#
_entry.id   AF-A0A6N6PUY4-F1
#
_cell.length_a   1.000
_cell.length_b   1.000
_cell.length_c   1.000
_cell.angle_alpha   90.00
_cell.angle_beta   90.00
_cell.angle_gamma   90.00
#
_symmetry.space_group_name_H-M   'P 1'
#
loop_
_entity.id
_entity.type
_entity.pdbx_description
1 polymer ?
#
loop_
_entity_poly.entity_id
_entity_poly.type
_entity_poly.pdbx_seq_one_letter_code
_entity_poly.pdbx_strand_id
1 'polypeptide(L)' 'MAKKALITGITGQDGSYLAELLLEKGYEVHGIVRRQSSTIRPRLDAV' A
#
# COMPACT_ATOMS: atom_id res chain seq x y z
N MET A 1 -6.34 -13.81 -13.87
CA MET A 1 -5.72 -12.47 -13.75
C MET A 1 -5.89 -12.00 -12.32
N ALA A 2 -4.82 -11.48 -11.68
CA ALA A 2 -4.91 -10.91 -10.34
C ALA A 2 -5.80 -9.66 -10.37
N LYS A 3 -6.70 -9.52 -9.39
CA LYS A 3 -7.54 -8.33 -9.26
C LYS A 3 -6.65 -7.15 -8.85
N LYS A 4 -6.89 -5.96 -9.41
CA LYS A 4 -6.08 -4.77 -9.12
C LYS A 4 -6.79 -3.88 -8.10
N ALA A 5 -6.03 -3.32 -7.16
CA ALA A 5 -6.52 -2.35 -6.18
C ALA A 5 -5.64 -1.10 -6.15
N LEU A 6 -6.27 0.07 -6.16
CA LEU A 6 -5.59 1.36 -5.99
C LEU A 6 -5.92 1.91 -4.60
N ILE A 7 -4.90 2.14 -3.77
CA ILE A 7 -5.03 2.66 -2.41
C ILE A 7 -4.51 4.10 -2.35
N THR A 8 -5.40 5.03 -2.01
CA THR A 8 -5.04 6.39 -1.61
C THR A 8 -4.76 6.42 -0.11
N GLY A 9 -3.71 7.14 0.31
CA GLY A 9 -3.31 7.13 1.72
C GLY A 9 -2.65 5.82 2.15
N ILE A 10 -2.02 5.08 1.22
CA ILE A 10 -1.33 3.81 1.48
C ILE A 10 -0.27 3.88 2.59
N THR A 11 0.32 5.05 2.82
CA THR A 11 1.32 5.28 3.89
C THR A 11 0.69 5.46 5.29
N GLY A 12 -0.63 5.61 5.38
CA GLY A 12 -1.36 5.61 6.64
C GLY A 12 -1.34 4.24 7.31
N GLN A 13 -1.77 4.17 8.57
CA GLN A 13 -1.88 2.90 9.29
C GLN A 13 -2.87 1.97 8.57
N ASP A 14 -4.11 2.39 8.42
CA ASP A 14 -5.16 1.59 7.79
C ASP A 14 -4.82 1.24 6.34
N GLY A 15 -4.20 2.18 5.61
CA GLY A 15 -3.75 1.97 4.23
C GLY A 15 -2.70 0.87 4.11
N SER A 16 -1.72 0.83 5.03
CA SER A 16 -0.70 -0.22 5.04
C SER A 16 -1.26 -1.60 5.39
N TYR A 17 -2.15 -1.69 6.38
CA TYR A 17 -2.79 -2.95 6.77
C TYR A 17 -3.73 -3.47 5.69
N LEU A 18 -4.46 -2.58 5.00
CA LEU A 18 -5.30 -2.95 3.86
C LEU A 18 -4.45 -3.46 2.69
N ALA A 19 -3.31 -2.84 2.43
CA ALA A 19 -2.40 -3.28 1.37
C ALA A 19 -1.89 -4.70 1.64
N GLU A 20 -1.43 -4.98 2.86
CA GLU A 20 -0.96 -6.30 3.29
C GLU A 20 -2.05 -7.37 3.11
N LEU A 21 -3.25 -7.12 3.64
CA LEU A 21 -4.40 -8.03 3.49
C LEU A 21 -4.77 -8.31 2.03
N LEU A 22 -4.68 -7.30 1.15
CA LEU A 22 -5.01 -7.46 -0.26
C LEU A 22 -3.92 -8.22 -1.02
N LEU A 23 -2.65 -8.00 -0.69
CA LEU A 23 -1.53 -8.76 -1.22
C LEU A 23 -1.65 -10.24 -0.85
N GLU A 24 -1.96 -10.56 0.42
CA GLU A 24 -2.23 -11.93 0.88
C GLU A 24 -3.37 -12.61 0.11
N LYS A 25 -4.37 -11.82 -0.32
CA LYS A 25 -5.51 -12.30 -1.13
C LYS A 25 -5.18 -12.42 -2.63
N GLY A 26 -3.94 -12.18 -3.03
CA GLY A 26 -3.49 -12.29 -4.43
C GLY A 26 -3.90 -11.11 -5.31
N TYR A 27 -4.11 -9.93 -4.72
CA TYR A 27 -4.34 -8.70 -5.48
C TYR A 27 -3.03 -8.06 -5.91
N GLU A 28 -3.05 -7.37 -7.04
CA GLU A 28 -2.00 -6.42 -7.44
C GLU A 28 -2.35 -5.04 -6.85
N VAL A 29 -1.56 -4.58 -5.88
CA VAL A 29 -1.84 -3.35 -5.13
C VAL A 29 -0.96 -2.20 -5.62
N HIS A 30 -1.61 -1.08 -5.97
CA HIS A 30 -0.97 0.17 -6.35
C HIS A 30 -1.23 1.24 -5.29
N GLY A 31 -0.20 1.94 -4.85
CA GLY A 31 -0.30 2.96 -3.80
C GLY A 31 -0.01 4.37 -4.30
N ILE A 32 -0.83 5.34 -3.91
CA ILE A 32 -0.54 6.76 -4.16
C ILE A 32 0.17 7.34 -2.93
N VAL A 33 1.37 7.86 -3.17
CA VAL A 33 2.20 8.52 -2.18
C VAL A 33 2.32 10.01 -2.52
N ARG A 34 2.19 10.90 -1.52
CA ARG A 34 2.33 12.34 -1.74
C ARG A 34 3.78 12.69 -2.09
N ARG A 35 3.98 13.65 -2.98
CA ARG A 35 5.31 14.11 -3.44
C ARG A 35 6.24 14.58 -2.31
N GLN A 36 5.68 15.07 -1.19
CA GLN A 36 6.43 15.50 0.00
C GLN A 36 6.51 14.43 1.10
N SER A 37 6.14 13.18 0.84
CA SER A 37 6.37 12.12 1.84
C SER A 37 7.86 11.91 2.03
N SER A 38 8.27 11.55 3.25
CA SER A 38 9.60 10.98 3.48
C SER A 38 9.85 9.83 2.51
N THR A 39 11.06 9.74 1.99
CA THR A 39 11.52 8.62 1.16
C THR A 39 11.44 7.29 1.94
N ILE A 40 11.60 7.36 3.26
CA ILE A 40 11.46 6.22 4.16
C ILE A 40 9.99 6.06 4.54
N ARG A 41 9.41 4.89 4.23
CA ARG A 41 8.01 4.55 4.50
C ARG A 41 8.00 3.27 5.34
N PRO A 42 8.25 3.36 6.66
CA PRO A 42 8.55 2.20 7.50
C PRO A 42 7.44 1.14 7.54
N ARG A 43 6.19 1.52 7.25
CA ARG A 43 5.03 0.60 7.19
C ARG A 43 4.87 -0.13 5.86
N LEU A 44 5.49 0.37 4.79
CA LEU A 44 5.43 -0.21 3.45
C LEU A 44 6.73 -0.90 3.08
N ASP A 45 7.88 -0.37 3.54
CA ASP A 45 9.20 -0.92 3.25
C ASP A 45 9.48 -2.23 4.03
N ALA A 46 8.59 -2.60 4.97
CA ALA A 46 8.65 -3.83 5.74
C ALA A 46 7.79 -4.97 5.13
N VAL A 47 6.97 -4.66 4.13
CA VAL A 47 6.12 -5.62 3.40
C VAL A 47 6.90 -6.23 2.25
#